data_AF-A0A8T6I3C5-F1
#
_entry.id   AF-A0A8T6I3C5-F1
#
_cell.length_a   1.000
_cell.length_b   1.000
_cell.length_c   1.000
_cell.angle_alpha   90.00
_cell.angle_beta   90.00
_cell.angle_gamma   90.00
#
_symmetry.space_group_name_H-M   'P 1'
#
loop_
_entity.id
_entity.type
_entity.pdbx_description
1 polymer ?
#
loop_
_entity_poly.entity_id
_entity_poly.type
_entity_poly.pdbx_seq_one_letter_code
_entity_poly.pdbx_strand_id
1 'polypeptide(L)'
;MLLSVASFGGIRMRRSYVIALLIAVGTVLWLASGFIGGLDAIADHPTIEEANSQVGRDDEDSEPTAVRARVMRAEPFSERVKIRGHTENKRTVELRAETVGRVVERPVERGSRVDAGDLVCRLATEDRQARIRQAEESVNQARIEHEGSLRLKDGGFQSETAIAQTRARLAAAEAQLEAAALDLERTFIRAPFDGVVELTLLEVGDYAQPATPCARIVDLDPMLLVGQVSEREVSRLSIGRPATGLLTSGETVGGLISFIGHQADTATRTYRVEVTVSNPDHRLLSGTTAEIDIVVGEVQAHRISPAVLVLDDEGLLGVRLVDADDRARFQRIVIVGNDPDGVWVTGLPPVATLITVGHQLVVDGQRVEAQVQSDEEANTRGGTR
;
A
#
# COMPACT_ATOMS: atom_id res chain seq x y z
N MET A 1 -94.73 36.55 14.03
CA MET A 1 -94.71 35.07 14.14
C MET A 1 -93.24 34.69 14.37
N LEU A 2 -92.75 34.57 15.61
CA LEU A 2 -92.92 33.44 16.56
C LEU A 2 -92.52 32.12 15.83
N LEU A 3 -91.44 31.40 16.12
CA LEU A 3 -90.79 30.97 17.38
C LEU A 3 -89.25 31.11 17.30
N SER A 4 -88.50 31.56 18.31
CA SER A 4 -88.21 30.95 19.64
C SER A 4 -87.27 29.73 19.55
N VAL A 5 -85.95 29.95 19.51
CA VAL A 5 -84.96 29.77 20.60
C VAL A 5 -84.64 28.31 20.95
N ALA A 6 -83.40 27.91 20.66
CA ALA A 6 -82.60 27.09 21.57
C ALA A 6 -81.13 27.53 21.47
N SER A 7 -80.74 28.37 22.44
CA SER A 7 -79.36 28.72 22.74
C SER A 7 -78.70 27.53 23.44
N PHE A 8 -77.59 27.04 22.89
CA PHE A 8 -76.61 26.23 23.60
C PHE A 8 -75.20 26.64 23.13
N GLY A 9 -74.34 27.02 24.08
CA GLY A 9 -72.88 27.00 23.99
C GLY A 9 -72.21 27.78 22.85
N GLY A 10 -71.71 28.98 23.16
CA GLY A 10 -70.98 29.81 22.20
C GLY A 10 -69.66 29.21 21.73
N ILE A 11 -69.54 28.96 20.42
CA ILE A 11 -68.31 29.13 19.64
C ILE A 11 -68.72 29.67 18.26
N ARG A 12 -68.50 30.96 18.01
CA ARG A 12 -68.72 31.57 16.69
C ARG A 12 -67.54 31.22 15.79
N MET A 13 -67.50 29.99 15.27
CA MET A 13 -66.44 29.54 14.37
C MET A 13 -66.47 30.33 13.06
N ARG A 14 -65.31 30.86 12.65
CA ARG A 14 -65.13 31.50 11.33
C ARG A 14 -65.42 30.46 10.24
N ARG A 15 -66.01 30.89 9.11
CA ARG A 15 -66.39 30.01 7.97
C ARG A 15 -65.25 29.09 7.50
N SER A 16 -63.99 29.52 7.67
CA SER A 16 -62.80 28.73 7.39
C SER A 16 -62.66 27.47 8.26
N TYR A 17 -63.03 27.51 9.54
CA TYR A 17 -62.94 26.33 10.42
C TYR A 17 -64.03 25.29 10.14
N VAL A 18 -65.22 25.73 9.69
CA VAL A 18 -66.29 24.82 9.28
C VAL A 18 -65.90 24.08 8.00
N ILE A 19 -65.28 24.77 7.04
CA ILE A 19 -64.75 24.15 5.81
C ILE A 19 -63.61 23.19 6.14
N ALA A 20 -62.69 23.56 7.03
CA ALA A 20 -61.61 22.68 7.46
C ALA A 20 -62.11 21.42 8.17
N LEU A 21 -63.15 21.53 9.01
CA LEU A 21 -63.77 20.38 9.66
C LEU A 21 -64.45 19.45 8.64
N LEU A 22 -65.13 19.99 7.64
CA LEU A 22 -65.74 19.19 6.57
C LEU A 22 -64.71 18.46 5.71
N ILE A 23 -63.58 19.10 5.39
CA ILE A 23 -62.49 18.45 4.68
C ILE A 23 -61.87 17.35 5.54
N ALA A 24 -61.62 17.61 6.82
CA ALA A 24 -61.06 16.63 7.75
C ALA A 24 -61.99 15.41 7.95
N VAL A 25 -63.29 15.64 8.07
CA VAL A 25 -64.29 14.54 8.14
C VAL A 25 -64.35 13.78 6.82
N GLY A 26 -64.30 14.48 5.68
CA GLY A 26 -64.26 13.88 4.36
C GLY A 26 -63.03 13.01 4.11
N THR A 27 -61.85 13.45 4.54
CA THR A 27 -60.61 12.66 4.41
C THR A 27 -60.59 11.46 5.35
N VAL A 28 -61.11 11.60 6.57
CA VAL A 28 -61.26 10.47 7.50
C VAL A 28 -62.26 9.44 6.95
N LEU A 29 -63.38 9.87 6.39
CA LEU A 29 -64.35 8.99 5.73
C LEU A 29 -63.77 8.31 4.48
N TRP A 30 -62.95 9.02 3.71
CA TRP A 30 -62.27 8.46 2.53
C TRP A 30 -61.19 7.44 2.91
N LEU A 31 -60.42 7.70 3.98
CA LEU A 31 -59.45 6.73 4.50
C LEU A 31 -60.15 5.51 5.13
N ALA A 32 -61.27 5.73 5.83
CA ALA A 32 -62.06 4.65 6.42
C ALA A 32 -62.75 3.78 5.35
N SER A 33 -63.11 4.32 4.18
CA SER A 33 -63.68 3.51 3.09
C SER A 33 -62.68 2.49 2.52
N GLY A 34 -61.38 2.81 2.54
CA GLY A 34 -60.31 1.86 2.21
C GLY A 34 -60.21 0.68 3.18
N PHE A 35 -60.71 0.83 4.41
CA PHE A 35 -60.69 -0.23 5.43
C PHE A 35 -61.89 -1.18 5.33
N ILE A 36 -63.02 -0.73 4.77
CA ILE A 36 -64.27 -1.51 4.67
C ILE A 36 -64.34 -2.30 3.36
N GLY A 37 -63.56 -1.94 2.33
CA GLY A 37 -63.53 -2.61 1.02
C GLY A 37 -62.33 -3.53 0.74
N GLY A 38 -61.44 -3.74 1.71
CA GLY A 38 -60.14 -4.40 1.49
C GLY A 38 -59.86 -5.68 2.29
N LEU A 39 -60.78 -6.14 3.14
CA LEU A 39 -60.52 -7.30 4.01
C LEU A 39 -60.71 -8.67 3.34
N ASP A 40 -61.38 -8.74 2.18
CA ASP A 40 -61.50 -9.98 1.38
C ASP A 40 -60.47 -10.06 0.23
N ALA A 41 -59.60 -9.05 0.05
CA ALA A 41 -58.67 -8.97 -1.08
C ALA A 41 -57.19 -9.16 -0.72
N ILE A 42 -56.87 -9.54 0.52
CA ILE A 42 -55.48 -9.72 1.01
C ILE A 42 -55.25 -11.16 1.55
N ALA A 43 -56.21 -12.07 1.36
CA ALA A 43 -56.12 -13.44 1.86
C ALA A 43 -55.75 -14.51 0.81
N ASP A 44 -55.45 -14.12 -0.44
CA ASP A 44 -55.29 -15.10 -1.54
C ASP A 44 -54.00 -14.92 -2.36
N HIS A 45 -52.96 -14.36 -1.74
CA HIS A 45 -51.61 -14.47 -2.28
C HIS A 45 -50.80 -15.34 -1.34
N PRO A 46 -50.35 -16.54 -1.78
CA PRO A 46 -49.50 -17.37 -0.94
C PRO A 46 -48.28 -16.53 -0.55
N THR A 47 -47.90 -16.64 0.72
CA THR A 47 -46.62 -16.08 1.16
C THR A 47 -45.49 -16.75 0.35
N ILE A 48 -44.38 -16.05 0.15
CA ILE A 48 -43.21 -16.62 -0.57
C ILE A 48 -42.75 -17.93 0.09
N GLU A 49 -42.94 -18.06 1.41
CA GLU A 49 -42.68 -19.28 2.18
C GLU A 49 -43.61 -20.44 1.80
N GLU A 50 -44.91 -20.19 1.58
CA GLU A 50 -45.87 -21.20 1.11
C GLU A 50 -45.69 -21.55 -0.36
N ALA A 51 -45.33 -20.58 -1.21
CA ALA A 51 -45.00 -20.82 -2.61
C ALA A 51 -43.74 -21.70 -2.76
N ASN A 52 -42.70 -21.44 -1.97
CA ASN A 52 -41.49 -22.27 -1.95
C ASN A 52 -41.73 -23.65 -1.30
N SER A 53 -42.64 -23.74 -0.33
CA SER A 53 -43.01 -25.02 0.32
C SER A 53 -43.86 -25.94 -0.57
N GLN A 54 -44.58 -25.40 -1.55
CA GLN A 54 -45.34 -26.18 -2.55
C GLN A 54 -44.46 -26.66 -3.71
N VAL A 55 -43.46 -25.88 -4.13
CA VAL A 55 -42.47 -26.30 -5.16
C VAL A 55 -41.72 -27.57 -4.73
N GLY A 56 -41.44 -27.74 -3.44
CA GLY A 56 -40.73 -28.92 -2.93
C GLY A 56 -41.51 -30.25 -2.89
N ARG A 57 -42.81 -30.30 -3.24
CA ARG A 57 -43.61 -31.55 -3.19
C ARG A 57 -44.18 -32.04 -4.53
N ASP A 58 -44.17 -31.23 -5.58
CA ASP A 58 -44.74 -31.59 -6.90
C ASP A 58 -43.68 -31.90 -7.99
N ASP A 59 -42.43 -32.10 -7.60
CA ASP A 59 -41.25 -32.06 -8.48
C ASP A 59 -40.82 -33.40 -9.12
N GLU A 60 -41.71 -34.39 -9.24
CA GLU A 60 -41.44 -35.62 -10.02
C GLU A 60 -42.06 -35.62 -11.43
N ASP A 61 -43.02 -34.73 -11.74
CA ASP A 61 -43.76 -34.72 -13.03
C ASP A 61 -43.74 -33.38 -13.80
N SER A 62 -42.94 -32.40 -13.34
CA SER A 62 -42.72 -31.14 -14.07
C SER A 62 -41.63 -31.31 -15.14
N GLU A 63 -41.87 -30.84 -16.37
CA GLU A 63 -40.86 -30.88 -17.43
C GLU A 63 -39.58 -30.14 -16.97
N PRO A 64 -38.40 -30.75 -17.13
CA PRO A 64 -37.16 -30.17 -16.64
C PRO A 64 -36.91 -28.82 -17.31
N THR A 65 -36.54 -27.81 -16.51
CA THR A 65 -36.28 -26.48 -17.05
C THR A 65 -35.03 -26.52 -17.93
N ALA A 66 -35.16 -26.10 -19.19
CA ALA A 66 -34.05 -26.08 -20.14
C ALA A 66 -33.06 -24.95 -19.80
N VAL A 67 -31.80 -25.30 -19.62
CA VAL A 67 -30.71 -24.36 -19.30
C VAL A 67 -29.53 -24.55 -20.24
N ARG A 68 -28.71 -23.51 -20.42
CA ARG A 68 -27.40 -23.68 -21.09
C ARG A 68 -26.30 -23.69 -20.07
N ALA A 69 -25.45 -24.70 -20.15
CA ALA A 69 -24.30 -24.83 -19.26
C ALA A 69 -22.98 -24.83 -20.04
N ARG A 70 -21.90 -24.46 -19.35
CA ARG A 70 -20.53 -24.49 -19.88
C ARG A 70 -19.65 -25.25 -18.91
N VAL A 71 -18.83 -26.17 -19.42
CA VAL A 71 -17.79 -26.82 -18.61
C VAL A 71 -16.63 -25.85 -18.46
N MET A 72 -16.19 -25.64 -17.23
CA MET A 72 -15.11 -24.72 -16.88
C MET A 72 -14.05 -25.46 -16.10
N ARG A 73 -12.79 -25.08 -16.31
CA ARG A 73 -11.65 -25.59 -15.55
C ARG A 73 -10.99 -24.46 -14.79
N ALA A 74 -10.56 -24.76 -13.56
CA ALA A 74 -9.78 -23.83 -12.79
C ALA A 74 -8.43 -23.62 -13.46
N GLU A 75 -7.98 -22.38 -13.49
CA GLU A 75 -6.68 -21.97 -14.00
C GLU A 75 -5.89 -21.28 -12.88
N PRO A 76 -4.54 -21.31 -12.93
CA PRO A 76 -3.73 -20.57 -11.98
C PRO A 76 -3.94 -19.06 -12.12
N PHE A 77 -4.33 -18.42 -11.02
CA PHE A 77 -4.56 -16.99 -10.93
C PHE A 77 -3.66 -16.38 -9.85
N SER A 78 -2.86 -15.40 -10.24
CA SER A 78 -2.05 -14.63 -9.29
C SER A 78 -2.89 -13.52 -8.66
N GLU A 79 -3.19 -13.67 -7.37
CA GLU A 79 -3.83 -12.61 -6.60
C GLU A 79 -2.88 -11.41 -6.49
N ARG A 80 -3.41 -10.22 -6.72
CA ARG A 80 -2.66 -8.97 -6.62
C ARG A 80 -3.33 -8.02 -5.64
N VAL A 81 -2.52 -7.28 -4.89
CA VAL A 81 -2.95 -6.14 -4.09
C VAL A 81 -2.47 -4.88 -4.80
N LYS A 82 -3.42 -4.02 -5.14
CA LYS A 82 -3.17 -2.73 -5.79
C LYS A 82 -3.16 -1.62 -4.76
N ILE A 83 -2.05 -0.91 -4.67
CA ILE A 83 -1.94 0.27 -3.80
C ILE A 83 -1.44 1.47 -4.57
N ARG A 84 -1.79 2.66 -4.08
CA ARG A 84 -1.21 3.91 -4.57
C ARG A 84 -0.01 4.28 -3.73
N GLY A 85 1.02 4.80 -4.39
CA GLY A 85 2.27 5.17 -3.78
C GLY A 85 3.00 6.23 -4.58
N HIS A 86 4.28 6.37 -4.29
CA HIS A 86 5.18 7.25 -5.02
C HIS A 86 6.60 6.68 -5.01
N THR A 87 7.44 7.17 -5.91
CA THR A 87 8.87 6.93 -5.88
C THR A 87 9.51 7.74 -4.76
N GLU A 88 10.49 7.16 -4.09
CA GLU A 88 11.32 7.79 -3.07
C GLU A 88 12.77 7.38 -3.30
N ASN A 89 13.72 8.26 -3.04
CA ASN A 89 15.14 7.94 -3.09
C ASN A 89 15.54 7.17 -1.81
N LYS A 90 16.55 6.30 -1.90
CA LYS A 90 16.89 5.38 -0.79
C LYS A 90 17.35 6.11 0.47
N ARG A 91 18.12 7.18 0.29
CA ARG A 91 18.60 8.06 1.36
C ARG A 91 19.00 9.42 0.81
N THR A 92 18.93 10.42 1.68
CA THR A 92 19.42 11.78 1.43
C THR A 92 20.33 12.18 2.59
N VAL A 93 21.47 12.77 2.29
CA VAL A 93 22.37 13.33 3.33
C VAL A 93 22.72 14.76 2.99
N GLU A 94 22.61 15.63 3.99
CA GLU A 94 23.20 16.96 3.97
C GLU A 94 24.62 16.88 4.51
N LEU A 95 25.60 17.11 3.64
CA LEU A 95 26.99 17.19 4.01
C LEU A 95 27.23 18.50 4.73
N ARG A 96 27.73 18.41 5.95
CA ARG A 96 27.95 19.57 6.83
C ARG A 96 29.42 19.66 7.20
N ALA A 97 29.90 20.88 7.40
CA ALA A 97 31.23 21.10 7.93
C ALA A 97 31.33 20.58 9.38
N GLU A 98 32.42 19.88 9.68
CA GLU A 98 32.73 19.39 11.04
C GLU A 98 33.68 20.31 11.80
N THR A 99 34.36 21.20 11.09
CA THR A 99 35.29 22.18 11.64
C THR A 99 35.09 23.54 10.98
N VAL A 100 35.67 24.57 11.58
CA VAL A 100 35.59 25.95 11.07
C VAL A 100 36.62 26.18 9.97
N GLY A 101 36.28 26.96 8.95
CA GLY A 101 37.23 27.40 7.94
C GLY A 101 36.59 28.07 6.73
N ARG A 102 37.40 28.79 5.95
CA ARG A 102 36.96 29.35 4.66
C ARG A 102 36.92 28.28 3.58
N VAL A 103 35.88 28.24 2.77
CA VAL A 103 35.79 27.35 1.60
C VAL A 103 36.79 27.77 0.54
N VAL A 104 37.69 26.88 0.17
CA VAL A 104 38.74 27.13 -0.84
C VAL A 104 38.51 26.37 -2.13
N GLU A 105 37.71 25.30 -2.10
CA GLU A 105 37.41 24.48 -3.27
C GLU A 105 36.05 23.80 -3.11
N ARG A 106 35.30 23.75 -4.21
CA ARG A 106 34.06 22.98 -4.37
C ARG A 106 34.07 22.41 -5.80
N PRO A 107 34.64 21.20 -6.03
CA PRO A 107 34.81 20.67 -7.38
C PRO A 107 33.52 20.07 -7.96
N VAL A 108 32.41 20.07 -7.20
CA VAL A 108 31.12 19.51 -7.60
C VAL A 108 30.11 20.60 -7.91
N GLU A 109 29.27 20.35 -8.91
CA GLU A 109 28.16 21.23 -9.30
C GLU A 109 26.80 20.56 -9.07
N ARG A 110 25.72 21.33 -9.07
CA ARG A 110 24.36 20.77 -8.98
C ARG A 110 24.10 19.83 -10.16
N GLY A 111 23.54 18.66 -9.88
CA GLY A 111 23.31 17.59 -10.84
C GLY A 111 24.54 16.74 -11.17
N SER A 112 25.72 17.04 -10.62
CA SER A 112 26.89 16.17 -10.78
C SER A 112 26.71 14.84 -10.05
N ARG A 113 27.25 13.77 -10.65
CA ARG A 113 27.38 12.46 -10.01
C ARG A 113 28.68 12.46 -9.20
N VAL A 114 28.62 11.86 -8.02
CA VAL A 114 29.74 11.70 -7.10
C VAL A 114 29.76 10.27 -6.61
N ASP A 115 30.95 9.71 -6.48
CA ASP A 115 31.19 8.39 -5.90
C ASP A 115 31.54 8.53 -4.41
N ALA A 116 31.41 7.45 -3.65
CA ALA A 116 31.81 7.40 -2.26
C ALA A 116 33.28 7.81 -2.07
N GLY A 117 33.51 8.81 -1.23
CA GLY A 117 34.84 9.36 -0.94
C GLY A 117 35.23 10.57 -1.79
N ASP A 118 34.46 10.92 -2.81
CA ASP A 118 34.72 12.10 -3.63
C ASP A 118 34.70 13.38 -2.80
N LEU A 119 35.62 14.29 -3.11
CA LEU A 119 35.69 15.59 -2.47
C LEU A 119 34.52 16.45 -2.95
N VAL A 120 33.69 16.90 -2.02
CA VAL A 120 32.55 17.78 -2.32
C VAL A 120 32.91 19.22 -2.00
N CYS A 121 33.53 19.43 -0.83
CA CYS A 121 33.95 20.75 -0.40
C CYS A 121 35.26 20.66 0.40
N ARG A 122 36.12 21.67 0.23
CA ARG A 122 37.37 21.78 0.97
C ARG A 122 37.44 23.11 1.71
N LEU A 123 37.71 23.04 3.00
CA LEU A 123 38.01 24.18 3.84
C LEU A 123 39.51 24.49 3.79
N ALA A 124 39.87 25.73 4.09
CA ALA A 124 41.25 26.16 4.22
C ALA A 124 41.93 25.37 5.34
N THR A 125 43.11 24.83 5.05
CA THR A 125 43.88 24.05 6.02
C THR A 125 44.57 24.91 7.08
N GLU A 126 44.76 26.21 6.81
CA GLU A 126 45.32 27.20 7.72
C GLU A 126 46.58 26.69 8.46
N ASP A 127 46.61 26.75 9.79
CA ASP A 127 47.73 26.33 10.64
C ASP A 127 47.77 24.81 10.93
N ARG A 128 46.80 24.03 10.45
CA ARG A 128 46.65 22.59 10.78
C ARG A 128 47.86 21.76 10.41
N GLN A 129 48.46 22.02 9.24
CA GLN A 129 49.69 21.32 8.84
C GLN A 129 50.87 21.61 9.78
N ALA A 130 50.95 22.83 10.33
CA ALA A 130 51.99 23.18 11.30
C ALA A 130 51.73 22.47 12.64
N ARG A 131 50.47 22.34 13.06
CA ARG A 131 50.09 21.59 14.26
C ARG A 131 50.40 20.11 14.16
N ILE A 132 50.17 19.50 13.00
CA ILE A 132 50.55 18.10 12.74
C ILE A 132 52.07 17.95 12.90
N ARG A 133 52.88 18.79 12.23
CA ARG A 133 54.35 18.75 12.37
C ARG A 133 54.81 18.93 13.82
N GLN A 134 54.17 19.84 14.56
CA GLN A 134 54.48 20.02 15.99
C GLN A 134 54.16 18.77 16.81
N ALA A 135 53.02 18.12 16.55
CA ALA A 135 52.61 16.91 17.25
C ALA A 135 53.48 15.71 16.88
N GLU A 136 53.91 15.59 15.62
CA GLU A 136 54.87 14.57 15.16
C GLU A 136 56.20 14.65 15.93
N GLU A 137 56.76 15.85 16.11
CA GLU A 137 57.99 16.03 16.89
C GLU A 137 57.78 15.76 18.38
N SER A 138 56.60 16.08 18.92
CA SER A 138 56.24 15.74 20.31
C SER A 138 56.20 14.22 20.53
N VAL A 139 55.62 13.47 19.58
CA VAL A 139 55.64 11.99 19.58
C VAL A 139 57.07 11.48 19.51
N ASN A 140 57.88 12.03 18.60
CA ASN A 140 59.27 11.64 18.43
C ASN A 140 60.08 11.82 19.72
N GLN A 141 59.93 12.98 20.39
CA GLN A 141 60.56 13.25 21.67
C GLN A 141 60.12 12.26 22.75
N ALA A 142 58.80 12.08 22.94
CA ALA A 142 58.25 11.21 23.97
C ALA A 142 58.65 9.74 23.75
N ARG A 143 58.76 9.31 22.49
CA ARG A 143 59.24 7.97 22.11
C ARG A 143 60.70 7.76 22.52
N ILE A 144 61.58 8.71 22.20
CA ILE A 144 63.00 8.64 22.60
C ILE A 144 63.14 8.56 24.13
N GLU A 145 62.36 9.34 24.87
CA GLU A 145 62.32 9.31 26.34
C GLU A 145 61.84 7.95 26.89
N HIS A 146 60.80 7.38 26.30
CA HIS A 146 60.27 6.07 26.70
C HIS A 146 61.24 4.93 26.39
N GLU A 147 61.79 4.89 25.19
CA GLU A 147 62.82 3.91 24.78
C GLU A 147 64.10 4.05 25.63
N GLY A 148 64.50 5.27 25.95
CA GLY A 148 65.59 5.54 26.90
C GLY A 148 65.29 4.96 28.29
N SER A 149 64.06 5.13 28.79
CA SER A 149 63.63 4.59 30.09
C SER A 149 63.60 3.06 30.11
N LEU A 150 63.20 2.42 29.00
CA LEU A 150 63.24 0.96 28.85
C LEU A 150 64.68 0.44 28.86
N ARG A 151 65.59 1.07 28.12
CA ARG A 151 67.02 0.72 28.14
C ARG A 151 67.65 0.87 29.52
N LEU A 152 67.25 1.90 30.29
CA LEU A 152 67.72 2.08 31.67
C LEU A 152 67.12 1.06 32.64
N LYS A 153 65.92 0.54 32.37
CA LYS A 153 65.31 -0.56 33.15
C LYS A 153 66.16 -1.83 33.04
N ASP A 154 66.59 -2.16 31.83
CA ASP A 154 67.41 -3.35 31.56
C ASP A 154 68.76 -3.29 32.30
N GLY A 155 69.28 -2.08 32.54
CA GLY A 155 70.46 -1.83 33.37
C GLY A 155 70.19 -1.76 34.89
N GLY A 156 68.94 -1.88 35.34
CA GLY A 156 68.56 -1.77 36.76
C GLY A 156 68.50 -0.34 37.31
N PHE A 157 68.56 0.68 36.45
CA PHE A 157 68.63 2.10 36.83
C PHE A 157 67.28 2.83 36.77
N GLN A 158 66.18 2.13 36.45
CA GLN A 158 64.85 2.73 36.38
C GLN A 158 63.78 1.98 37.17
N SER A 159 62.89 2.78 37.78
CA SER A 159 61.69 2.32 38.49
C SER A 159 60.54 2.05 37.52
N GLU A 160 59.66 1.10 37.86
CA GLU A 160 58.44 0.85 37.10
C GLU A 160 57.55 2.09 36.99
N THR A 161 57.52 2.92 38.04
CA THR A 161 56.76 4.17 38.06
C THR A 161 57.24 5.18 37.02
N ALA A 162 58.56 5.33 36.80
CA ALA A 162 59.03 6.29 35.79
C ALA A 162 58.86 5.76 34.36
N ILE A 163 58.91 4.43 34.15
CA ILE A 163 58.57 3.82 32.86
C ILE A 163 57.08 4.01 32.55
N ALA A 164 56.21 3.83 33.56
CA ALA A 164 54.79 4.11 33.42
C ALA A 164 54.53 5.58 33.07
N GLN A 165 55.28 6.51 33.65
CA GLN A 165 55.19 7.94 33.32
C GLN A 165 55.61 8.25 31.88
N THR A 166 56.74 7.71 31.40
CA THR A 166 57.17 7.95 30.00
C THR A 166 56.26 7.29 28.99
N ARG A 167 55.71 6.10 29.32
CA ARG A 167 54.66 5.46 28.51
C ARG A 167 53.42 6.33 28.41
N ALA A 168 52.96 6.90 29.52
CA ALA A 168 51.79 7.77 29.54
C ALA A 168 52.02 9.06 28.71
N ARG A 169 53.24 9.62 28.76
CA ARG A 169 53.60 10.79 27.93
C ARG A 169 53.61 10.47 26.44
N LEU A 170 54.17 9.31 26.06
CA LEU A 170 54.14 8.85 24.67
C LEU A 170 52.69 8.69 24.18
N ALA A 171 51.85 7.98 24.93
CA ALA A 171 50.45 7.81 24.58
C ALA A 171 49.69 9.15 24.47
N ALA A 172 49.99 10.12 25.34
CA ALA A 172 49.39 11.45 25.27
C ALA A 172 49.85 12.24 24.01
N ALA A 173 51.12 12.12 23.63
CA ALA A 173 51.65 12.75 22.41
C ALA A 173 51.05 12.10 21.14
N GLU A 174 50.90 10.78 21.12
CA GLU A 174 50.26 10.05 20.02
C GLU A 174 48.80 10.49 19.83
N ALA A 175 48.05 10.61 20.93
CA ALA A 175 46.67 11.10 20.90
C ALA A 175 46.57 12.56 20.39
N GLN A 176 47.56 13.41 20.68
CA GLN A 176 47.60 14.78 20.16
C GLN A 176 47.86 14.81 18.64
N LEU A 177 48.73 13.93 18.14
CA LEU A 177 48.97 13.78 16.71
C LEU A 177 47.71 13.31 15.98
N GLU A 178 47.03 12.30 16.53
CA GLU A 178 45.77 11.80 15.97
C GLU A 178 44.69 12.89 15.95
N ALA A 179 44.55 13.67 17.03
CA ALA A 179 43.61 14.79 17.07
C ALA A 179 43.92 15.88 16.04
N ALA A 180 45.20 16.20 15.82
CA ALA A 180 45.64 17.16 14.81
C ALA A 180 45.40 16.66 13.38
N ALA A 181 45.62 15.36 13.14
CA ALA A 181 45.35 14.72 11.86
C ALA A 181 43.84 14.71 11.54
N LEU A 182 43.00 14.37 12.51
CA LEU A 182 41.54 14.37 12.36
C LEU A 182 40.98 15.78 12.10
N ASP A 183 41.51 16.82 12.76
CA ASP A 183 41.08 18.20 12.49
C ASP A 183 41.48 18.67 11.08
N LEU A 184 42.58 18.14 10.51
CA LEU A 184 42.90 18.34 9.10
C LEU A 184 41.95 17.55 8.20
N GLU A 185 41.67 16.29 8.50
CA GLU A 185 40.77 15.45 7.71
C GLU A 185 39.36 16.05 7.61
N ARG A 186 38.86 16.63 8.70
CA ARG A 186 37.57 17.36 8.76
C ARG A 186 37.50 18.58 7.85
N THR A 187 38.62 19.07 7.31
CA THR A 187 38.61 20.13 6.29
C THR A 187 38.20 19.60 4.91
N PHE A 188 38.22 18.27 4.70
CA PHE A 188 37.79 17.61 3.47
C PHE A 188 36.40 17.01 3.68
N ILE A 189 35.38 17.69 3.17
CA ILE A 189 34.00 17.22 3.23
C ILE A 189 33.77 16.32 2.01
N ARG A 190 33.57 15.02 2.26
CA ARG A 190 33.48 13.99 1.22
C ARG A 190 32.08 13.37 1.12
N ALA A 191 31.78 12.80 -0.03
CA ALA A 191 30.56 12.03 -0.24
C ALA A 191 30.59 10.71 0.55
N PRO A 192 29.59 10.40 1.39
CA PRO A 192 29.54 9.15 2.15
C PRO A 192 29.07 7.94 1.33
N PHE A 193 28.55 8.17 0.13
CA PHE A 193 28.05 7.15 -0.80
C PHE A 193 27.90 7.72 -2.21
N ASP A 194 27.75 6.83 -3.19
CA ASP A 194 27.51 7.16 -4.59
C ASP A 194 26.14 7.84 -4.76
N GLY A 195 26.08 8.97 -5.45
CA GLY A 195 24.83 9.70 -5.59
C GLY A 195 24.91 10.91 -6.50
N VAL A 196 23.87 11.74 -6.43
CA VAL A 196 23.76 12.98 -7.20
C VAL A 196 23.73 14.17 -6.25
N VAL A 197 24.46 15.22 -6.59
CA VAL A 197 24.46 16.49 -5.85
C VAL A 197 23.18 17.26 -6.18
N GLU A 198 22.22 17.22 -5.26
CA GLU A 198 20.93 17.90 -5.38
C GLU A 198 21.06 19.42 -5.18
N LEU A 199 21.80 19.82 -4.14
CA LEU A 199 22.05 21.23 -3.83
C LEU A 199 23.50 21.47 -3.46
N THR A 200 23.98 22.65 -3.85
CA THR A 200 25.18 23.31 -3.34
C THR A 200 24.75 24.53 -2.52
N LEU A 201 25.22 24.62 -1.29
CA LEU A 201 24.83 25.66 -0.32
C LEU A 201 25.97 26.61 0.08
N LEU A 202 27.23 26.18 -0.10
CA LEU A 202 28.40 27.03 0.11
C LEU A 202 29.10 27.33 -1.21
N GLU A 203 29.59 28.55 -1.31
CA GLU A 203 30.42 29.03 -2.42
C GLU A 203 31.89 29.19 -2.00
N VAL A 204 32.78 29.16 -2.99
CA VAL A 204 34.21 29.42 -2.74
C VAL A 204 34.37 30.84 -2.21
N GLY A 205 35.02 30.97 -1.06
CA GLY A 205 35.17 32.23 -0.32
C GLY A 205 34.29 32.34 0.91
N ASP A 206 33.23 31.54 1.04
CA ASP A 206 32.38 31.53 2.23
C ASP A 206 33.13 31.04 3.47
N TYR A 207 32.66 31.45 4.64
CA TYR A 207 33.19 31.00 5.92
C TYR A 207 32.23 30.01 6.57
N ALA A 208 32.65 28.75 6.69
CA ALA A 208 31.85 27.68 7.26
C ALA A 208 32.13 27.51 8.76
N GLN A 209 31.08 27.23 9.52
CA GLN A 209 31.14 26.82 10.93
C GLN A 209 30.73 25.34 11.05
N PRO A 210 31.00 24.67 12.17
CA PRO A 210 30.46 23.34 12.42
C PRO A 210 28.94 23.31 12.22
N ALA A 211 28.45 22.24 11.58
CA ALA A 211 27.07 22.05 11.14
C ALA A 211 26.58 22.93 9.97
N THR A 212 27.40 23.84 9.42
CA THR A 212 27.05 24.56 8.19
C THR A 212 26.94 23.58 7.01
N PRO A 213 25.80 23.52 6.30
CA PRO A 213 25.62 22.61 5.18
C PRO A 213 26.41 23.08 3.95
N CYS A 214 27.20 22.18 3.35
CA CYS A 214 27.92 22.46 2.11
C CYS A 214 27.16 22.00 0.87
N ALA A 215 26.64 20.77 0.90
CA ALA A 215 25.90 20.19 -0.21
C ALA A 215 24.87 19.17 0.29
N ARG A 216 23.90 18.84 -0.55
CA ARG A 216 22.95 17.74 -0.32
C ARG A 216 23.13 16.68 -1.39
N ILE A 217 23.36 15.44 -0.98
CA ILE A 217 23.52 14.29 -1.86
C ILE A 217 22.31 13.38 -1.71
N VAL A 218 21.77 12.93 -2.84
CA VAL A 218 20.67 11.97 -2.93
C VAL A 218 21.17 10.65 -3.54
N ASP A 219 20.84 9.54 -2.89
CA ASP A 219 21.07 8.18 -3.38
C ASP A 219 19.88 7.76 -4.25
N LEU A 220 20.07 7.77 -5.57
CA LEU A 220 19.04 7.49 -6.56
C LEU A 220 19.10 6.06 -7.11
N ASP A 221 20.08 5.23 -6.71
CA ASP A 221 20.17 3.84 -7.15
C ASP A 221 20.59 2.90 -5.99
N PRO A 222 19.69 2.05 -5.49
CA PRO A 222 18.34 1.83 -5.99
C PRO A 222 17.33 2.89 -5.53
N MET A 223 16.24 3.02 -6.29
CA MET A 223 15.04 3.76 -5.89
C MET A 223 14.11 2.88 -5.04
N LEU A 224 13.18 3.53 -4.35
CA LEU A 224 12.10 2.89 -3.61
C LEU A 224 10.76 3.27 -4.24
N LEU A 225 9.83 2.32 -4.36
CA LEU A 225 8.41 2.62 -4.47
C LEU A 225 7.78 2.43 -3.11
N VAL A 226 7.13 3.48 -2.63
CA VAL A 226 6.60 3.57 -1.28
C VAL A 226 5.09 3.70 -1.37
N GLY A 227 4.41 2.72 -0.76
CA GLY A 227 2.95 2.68 -0.69
C GLY A 227 2.47 2.46 0.73
N GLN A 228 1.18 2.69 0.94
CA GLN A 228 0.49 2.41 2.20
C GLN A 228 -0.52 1.29 1.97
N VAL A 229 -0.49 0.29 2.84
CA VAL A 229 -1.33 -0.92 2.74
C VAL A 229 -2.25 -1.01 3.96
N SER A 230 -3.50 -1.40 3.76
CA SER A 230 -4.44 -1.58 4.87
C SER A 230 -4.06 -2.76 5.78
N GLU A 231 -4.52 -2.75 7.04
CA GLU A 231 -4.30 -3.85 8.00
C GLU A 231 -4.79 -5.21 7.46
N ARG A 232 -5.89 -5.23 6.70
CA ARG A 232 -6.42 -6.46 6.10
C ARG A 232 -5.47 -7.04 5.06
N GLU A 233 -4.82 -6.19 4.28
CA GLU A 233 -3.98 -6.60 3.16
C GLU A 233 -2.54 -6.87 3.57
N VAL A 234 -1.99 -6.14 4.55
CA VAL A 234 -0.59 -6.27 4.95
C VAL A 234 -0.28 -7.68 5.48
N SER A 235 -1.24 -8.34 6.12
CA SER A 235 -1.11 -9.73 6.61
C SER A 235 -0.83 -10.74 5.51
N ARG A 236 -1.22 -10.42 4.26
CA ARG A 236 -0.98 -11.24 3.08
C ARG A 236 0.34 -10.93 2.39
N LEU A 237 1.07 -9.89 2.80
CA LEU A 237 2.33 -9.48 2.17
C LEU A 237 3.53 -10.17 2.82
N SER A 238 4.62 -10.29 2.07
CA SER A 238 5.89 -10.85 2.57
C SER A 238 7.06 -10.20 1.86
N ILE A 239 8.16 -9.98 2.59
CA ILE A 239 9.42 -9.46 2.03
C ILE A 239 9.92 -10.41 0.93
N GLY A 240 10.50 -9.83 -0.13
CA GLY A 240 11.05 -10.55 -1.28
C GLY A 240 10.04 -10.85 -2.37
N ARG A 241 8.77 -10.48 -2.21
CA ARG A 241 7.77 -10.68 -3.28
C ARG A 241 7.92 -9.68 -4.42
N PRO A 242 7.62 -10.10 -5.66
CA PRO A 242 7.66 -9.21 -6.81
C PRO A 242 6.52 -8.19 -6.74
N ALA A 243 6.86 -6.97 -7.11
CA ALA A 243 5.91 -5.88 -7.28
C ALA A 243 6.27 -5.05 -8.51
N THR A 244 5.24 -4.52 -9.16
CA THR A 244 5.36 -3.69 -10.35
C THR A 244 4.72 -2.34 -10.09
N GLY A 245 5.43 -1.25 -10.35
CA GLY A 245 4.91 0.12 -10.27
C GLY A 245 4.63 0.68 -11.66
N LEU A 246 3.41 1.14 -11.91
CA LEU A 246 3.07 1.99 -13.06
C LEU A 246 3.14 3.45 -12.63
N LEU A 247 4.11 4.19 -13.15
CA LEU A 247 4.30 5.61 -12.85
C LEU A 247 3.31 6.46 -13.65
N THR A 248 2.97 7.65 -13.16
CA THR A 248 2.14 8.62 -13.91
C THR A 248 2.79 9.10 -15.21
N SER A 249 4.09 8.89 -15.39
CA SER A 249 4.82 9.11 -16.65
C SER A 249 4.50 8.05 -17.72
N GLY A 250 3.82 6.96 -17.37
CA GLY A 250 3.56 5.80 -18.24
C GLY A 250 4.66 4.74 -18.19
N GLU A 251 5.77 5.00 -17.51
CA GLU A 251 6.84 4.02 -17.32
C GLU A 251 6.45 2.95 -16.29
N THR A 252 6.78 1.70 -16.58
CA THR A 252 6.55 0.56 -15.68
C THR A 252 7.89 0.13 -15.11
N VAL A 253 7.98 0.02 -13.80
CA VAL A 253 9.19 -0.37 -13.08
C VAL A 253 8.91 -1.61 -12.22
N GLY A 254 9.86 -2.53 -12.17
CA GLY A 254 9.74 -3.79 -11.42
C GLY A 254 10.74 -3.84 -10.28
N GLY A 255 10.33 -4.45 -9.17
CA GLY A 255 11.17 -4.61 -7.99
C GLY A 255 10.69 -5.68 -7.05
N LEU A 256 11.36 -5.78 -5.91
CA LEU A 256 11.01 -6.71 -4.83
C LEU A 256 10.66 -5.92 -3.57
N ILE A 257 9.67 -6.39 -2.81
CA ILE A 257 9.36 -5.83 -1.49
C ILE A 257 10.60 -5.96 -0.60
N SER A 258 11.13 -4.84 -0.14
CA SER A 258 12.31 -4.79 0.72
C SER A 258 11.96 -4.48 2.18
N PHE A 259 10.85 -3.79 2.42
CA PHE A 259 10.40 -3.44 3.76
C PHE A 259 8.89 -3.44 3.89
N ILE A 260 8.40 -3.92 5.03
CA ILE A 260 7.01 -3.82 5.48
C ILE A 260 7.06 -3.25 6.89
N GLY A 261 6.37 -2.13 7.11
CA GLY A 261 6.30 -1.46 8.39
C GLY A 261 5.71 -2.37 9.47
N HIS A 262 6.32 -2.38 10.64
CA HIS A 262 5.78 -3.08 11.82
C HIS A 262 4.85 -2.21 12.65
N GLN A 263 4.82 -0.91 12.39
CA GLN A 263 3.97 0.05 13.05
C GLN A 263 3.03 0.67 12.01
N ALA A 264 1.73 0.64 12.30
CA ALA A 264 0.75 1.34 11.50
C ALA A 264 0.81 2.85 11.76
N ASP A 265 0.59 3.64 10.71
CA ASP A 265 0.26 5.04 10.84
C ASP A 265 -1.06 5.18 11.62
N THR A 266 -1.05 5.91 12.73
CA THR A 266 -2.19 5.96 13.65
C THR A 266 -3.39 6.73 13.08
N ALA A 267 -3.17 7.63 12.13
CA ALA A 267 -4.22 8.44 11.53
C ALA A 267 -4.96 7.66 10.43
N THR A 268 -4.24 6.86 9.66
CA THR A 268 -4.78 6.15 8.48
C THR A 268 -4.96 4.65 8.69
N ARG A 269 -4.39 4.09 9.76
CA ARG A 269 -4.33 2.63 10.04
C ARG A 269 -3.75 1.83 8.88
N THR A 270 -2.72 2.39 8.25
CA THR A 270 -2.01 1.77 7.14
C THR A 270 -0.56 1.48 7.49
N TYR A 271 0.02 0.51 6.81
CA TYR A 271 1.40 0.07 6.98
C TYR A 271 2.20 0.45 5.75
N ARG A 272 3.36 1.08 6.00
CA ARG A 272 4.28 1.48 4.93
C ARG A 272 4.93 0.26 4.30
N VAL A 273 4.88 0.15 2.99
CA VAL A 273 5.56 -0.91 2.23
C VAL A 273 6.51 -0.26 1.25
N GLU A 274 7.73 -0.78 1.20
CA GLU A 274 8.76 -0.37 0.26
C GLU A 274 9.09 -1.49 -0.71
N VAL A 275 9.18 -1.14 -1.99
CA VAL A 275 9.67 -2.00 -3.06
C VAL A 275 10.95 -1.38 -3.61
N THR A 276 12.05 -2.12 -3.59
CA THR A 276 13.32 -1.66 -4.14
C THR A 276 13.37 -1.88 -5.65
N VAL A 277 13.70 -0.81 -6.38
CA VAL A 277 13.71 -0.75 -7.85
C VAL A 277 15.06 -0.22 -8.32
N SER A 278 15.67 -0.89 -9.30
CA SER A 278 16.92 -0.43 -9.91
C SER A 278 16.71 0.82 -10.77
N ASN A 279 17.63 1.77 -10.68
CA ASN A 279 17.62 3.02 -11.44
C ASN A 279 19.04 3.43 -11.87
N PRO A 280 19.81 2.57 -12.54
CA PRO A 280 21.24 2.82 -12.83
C PRO A 280 21.46 4.09 -13.67
N ASP A 281 20.51 4.43 -14.55
CA ASP A 281 20.60 5.63 -15.40
C ASP A 281 20.19 6.92 -14.66
N HIS A 282 19.72 6.82 -13.40
CA HIS A 282 19.13 7.92 -12.61
C HIS A 282 17.99 8.66 -13.35
N ARG A 283 17.19 7.93 -14.12
CA ARG A 283 16.06 8.50 -14.89
C ARG A 283 14.81 8.66 -14.04
N LEU A 284 14.62 7.78 -13.07
CA LEU A 284 13.49 7.85 -12.15
C LEU A 284 13.69 9.01 -11.18
N LEU A 285 12.69 9.88 -11.10
CA LEU A 285 12.67 11.01 -10.18
C LEU A 285 11.99 10.61 -8.87
N SER A 286 12.47 11.15 -7.76
CA SER A 286 11.81 11.04 -6.45
C SER A 286 10.51 11.86 -6.43
N GLY A 287 9.48 11.35 -5.75
CA GLY A 287 8.18 12.00 -5.58
C GLY A 287 7.17 11.77 -6.71
N THR A 288 7.45 10.89 -7.67
CA THR A 288 6.53 10.58 -8.77
C THR A 288 5.46 9.60 -8.29
N THR A 289 4.18 9.91 -8.52
CA THR A 289 3.08 9.01 -8.15
C THR A 289 3.13 7.70 -8.93
N ALA A 290 2.81 6.60 -8.26
CA ALA A 290 2.81 5.25 -8.80
C ALA A 290 1.57 4.46 -8.37
N GLU A 291 1.02 3.63 -9.27
CA GLU A 291 0.16 2.49 -8.89
C GLU A 291 1.06 1.26 -8.74
N ILE A 292 1.07 0.66 -7.55
CA ILE A 292 1.92 -0.48 -7.21
C ILE A 292 1.04 -1.73 -7.15
N ASP A 293 1.36 -2.68 -8.03
CA ASP A 293 0.77 -4.01 -8.12
C ASP A 293 1.68 -5.02 -7.41
N ILE A 294 1.21 -5.59 -6.29
CA ILE A 294 1.96 -6.54 -5.49
C ILE A 294 1.34 -7.93 -5.61
N VAL A 295 2.13 -8.93 -6.01
CA VAL A 295 1.65 -10.32 -6.06
C VAL A 295 1.56 -10.90 -4.64
N VAL A 296 0.38 -11.40 -4.26
CA VAL A 296 0.13 -11.90 -2.89
C VAL A 296 -0.01 -13.42 -2.74
N GLY A 297 -0.22 -14.12 -3.85
CA GLY A 297 -0.35 -15.56 -3.86
C GLY A 297 -0.80 -16.05 -5.23
N GLU A 298 -0.84 -17.37 -5.38
CA GLU A 298 -1.37 -18.05 -6.55
C GLU A 298 -2.44 -19.02 -6.08
N VAL A 299 -3.62 -18.94 -6.70
CA VAL A 299 -4.77 -19.78 -6.39
C VAL A 299 -5.33 -20.36 -7.68
N GLN A 300 -5.92 -21.54 -7.61
CA GLN A 300 -6.69 -22.08 -8.73
C GLN A 300 -8.07 -21.43 -8.71
N ALA A 301 -8.41 -20.70 -9.77
CA ALA A 301 -9.66 -19.95 -9.86
C ALA A 301 -10.31 -20.15 -11.23
N HIS A 302 -11.63 -20.00 -11.28
CA HIS A 302 -12.39 -20.01 -12.53
C HIS A 302 -12.66 -18.59 -12.99
N ARG A 303 -12.50 -18.32 -14.29
CA ARG A 303 -12.88 -17.04 -14.88
C ARG A 303 -14.30 -17.10 -15.40
N ILE A 304 -15.25 -16.48 -14.70
CA ILE A 304 -16.67 -16.48 -15.06
C ILE A 304 -17.14 -15.10 -15.52
N SER A 305 -18.23 -15.06 -16.29
CA SER A 305 -18.90 -13.79 -16.61
C SER A 305 -19.62 -13.26 -15.36
N PRO A 306 -19.52 -11.96 -15.03
CA PRO A 306 -20.30 -11.36 -13.93
C PRO A 306 -21.81 -11.56 -14.08
N ALA A 307 -22.30 -11.76 -15.31
CA ALA A 307 -23.73 -11.93 -15.61
C ALA A 307 -24.32 -13.25 -15.09
N VAL A 308 -23.51 -14.22 -14.68
CA VAL A 308 -23.97 -15.51 -14.12
C VAL A 308 -24.02 -15.53 -12.59
N LEU A 309 -23.59 -14.43 -11.96
CA LEU A 309 -23.58 -14.29 -10.51
C LEU A 309 -25.01 -14.16 -9.99
N VAL A 310 -25.30 -14.93 -8.94
CA VAL A 310 -26.58 -14.90 -8.25
C VAL A 310 -26.37 -14.78 -6.75
N LEU A 311 -27.38 -14.27 -6.05
CA LEU A 311 -27.43 -14.27 -4.59
C LEU A 311 -28.36 -15.40 -4.13
N ASP A 312 -28.00 -16.07 -3.04
CA ASP A 312 -28.96 -16.93 -2.32
C ASP A 312 -29.89 -16.09 -1.45
N ASP A 313 -30.84 -16.77 -0.79
CA ASP A 313 -31.83 -16.13 0.09
C ASP A 313 -31.19 -15.47 1.33
N GLU A 314 -29.96 -15.86 1.68
CA GLU A 314 -29.15 -15.25 2.75
C GLU A 314 -28.34 -14.04 2.25
N GLY A 315 -28.43 -13.70 0.96
CA GLY A 315 -27.70 -12.60 0.33
C GLY A 315 -26.23 -12.92 0.04
N LEU A 316 -25.84 -14.20 0.05
CA LEU A 316 -24.48 -14.63 -0.24
C LEU A 316 -24.30 -14.88 -1.74
N LEU A 317 -23.11 -14.51 -2.22
CA LEU A 317 -22.77 -14.58 -3.63
C LEU A 317 -22.41 -16.02 -4.05
N GLY A 318 -22.99 -16.47 -5.15
CA GLY A 318 -22.76 -17.78 -5.70
C GLY A 318 -23.02 -17.84 -7.20
N VAL A 319 -22.94 -19.07 -7.72
CA VAL A 319 -23.31 -19.43 -9.08
C VAL A 319 -24.12 -20.72 -9.05
N ARG A 320 -24.86 -20.99 -10.12
CA ARG A 320 -25.58 -22.26 -10.27
C ARG A 320 -24.81 -23.24 -11.15
N LEU A 321 -24.52 -24.41 -10.62
CA LEU A 321 -23.87 -25.52 -11.30
C LEU A 321 -24.88 -26.61 -11.65
N VAL A 322 -24.54 -27.45 -12.62
CA VAL A 322 -25.25 -28.72 -12.87
C VAL A 322 -24.46 -29.83 -12.19
N ASP A 323 -25.10 -30.60 -11.31
CA ASP A 323 -24.50 -31.76 -10.66
C ASP A 323 -24.57 -33.03 -11.55
N ALA A 324 -24.07 -34.16 -11.04
CA ALA A 324 -24.02 -35.41 -11.79
C ALA A 324 -25.42 -36.05 -12.00
N ASP A 325 -26.44 -35.58 -11.28
CA ASP A 325 -27.82 -36.07 -11.34
C ASP A 325 -28.73 -35.14 -12.17
N ASP A 326 -28.15 -34.26 -13.00
CA ASP A 326 -28.83 -33.23 -13.80
C ASP A 326 -29.68 -32.26 -12.95
N ARG A 327 -29.20 -31.91 -11.75
CA ARG A 327 -29.86 -30.92 -10.88
C ARG A 327 -29.05 -29.63 -10.79
N ALA A 328 -29.77 -28.52 -10.71
CA ALA A 328 -29.19 -27.22 -10.44
C ALA A 328 -28.76 -27.14 -8.96
N ARG A 329 -27.50 -26.77 -8.72
CA ARG A 329 -26.96 -26.56 -7.37
C ARG A 329 -26.40 -25.17 -7.20
N PHE A 330 -26.78 -24.49 -6.13
CA PHE A 330 -26.16 -23.24 -5.75
C PHE A 330 -24.81 -23.51 -5.08
N GLN A 331 -23.75 -22.92 -5.63
CA GLN A 331 -22.41 -23.01 -5.09
C GLN A 331 -21.93 -21.62 -4.69
N ARG A 332 -21.58 -21.45 -3.42
CA ARG A 332 -20.98 -20.22 -2.89
C ARG A 332 -19.59 -20.01 -3.48
N ILE A 333 -19.29 -18.76 -3.80
CA ILE A 333 -18.02 -18.36 -4.41
C ILE A 333 -17.37 -17.17 -3.68
N VAL A 334 -16.06 -17.02 -3.86
CA VAL A 334 -15.31 -15.84 -3.43
C VAL A 334 -14.62 -15.22 -4.64
N ILE A 335 -14.89 -13.94 -4.89
CA ILE A 335 -14.20 -13.19 -5.95
C ILE A 335 -12.77 -12.88 -5.48
N VAL A 336 -11.78 -13.34 -6.25
CA VAL A 336 -10.35 -13.13 -5.97
C VAL A 336 -9.70 -12.11 -6.91
N GLY A 337 -10.38 -11.75 -8.00
CA GLY A 337 -9.95 -10.71 -8.91
C GLY A 337 -10.91 -10.48 -10.06
N ASN A 338 -10.58 -9.51 -10.89
CA ASN A 338 -11.33 -9.17 -12.09
C ASN A 338 -10.38 -8.70 -13.19
N ASP A 339 -10.75 -8.95 -14.43
CA ASP A 339 -10.09 -8.44 -15.62
C ASP A 339 -11.15 -7.94 -16.63
N PRO A 340 -10.77 -7.34 -17.77
CA PRO A 340 -11.74 -6.87 -18.76
C PRO A 340 -12.67 -7.96 -19.32
N ASP A 341 -12.26 -9.22 -19.26
CA ASP A 341 -12.95 -10.35 -19.87
C ASP A 341 -13.72 -11.23 -18.86
N GLY A 342 -13.72 -10.89 -17.56
CA GLY A 342 -14.48 -11.61 -16.53
C GLY A 342 -14.07 -11.33 -15.08
N VAL A 343 -14.67 -12.12 -14.17
CA VAL A 343 -14.30 -12.15 -12.75
C VAL A 343 -13.70 -13.52 -12.41
N TRP A 344 -12.63 -13.49 -11.62
CA TRP A 344 -11.95 -14.67 -11.12
C TRP A 344 -12.52 -15.08 -9.77
N VAL A 345 -12.94 -16.34 -9.67
CA VAL A 345 -13.64 -16.84 -8.49
C VAL A 345 -13.05 -18.15 -7.98
N THR A 346 -13.02 -18.30 -6.66
CA THR A 346 -12.70 -19.55 -5.96
C THR A 346 -13.95 -20.11 -5.27
N GLY A 347 -13.87 -21.35 -4.78
CA GLY A 347 -14.99 -22.06 -4.14
C GLY A 347 -15.73 -23.04 -5.06
N LEU A 348 -15.32 -23.15 -6.32
CA LEU A 348 -15.82 -24.15 -7.28
C LEU A 348 -14.89 -25.37 -7.34
N PRO A 349 -15.41 -26.57 -7.69
CA PRO A 349 -14.57 -27.73 -8.00
C PRO A 349 -13.59 -27.44 -9.15
N PRO A 350 -12.45 -28.16 -9.28
CA PRO A 350 -11.48 -27.92 -10.36
C PRO A 350 -12.07 -28.00 -11.78
N VAL A 351 -13.10 -28.83 -11.96
CA VAL A 351 -13.93 -28.88 -13.16
C VAL A 351 -15.38 -28.68 -12.74
N ALA A 352 -16.05 -27.69 -13.30
CA ALA A 352 -17.43 -27.33 -12.93
C ALA A 352 -18.29 -27.09 -14.18
N THR A 353 -19.53 -27.57 -14.16
CA THR A 353 -20.50 -27.32 -15.24
C THR A 353 -21.40 -26.15 -14.84
N LEU A 354 -21.03 -24.94 -15.24
CA LEU A 354 -21.67 -23.68 -14.85
C LEU A 354 -22.90 -23.39 -15.73
N ILE A 355 -24.04 -23.08 -15.14
CA ILE A 355 -25.22 -22.61 -15.86
C ILE A 355 -25.00 -21.15 -16.29
N THR A 356 -24.96 -20.91 -17.59
CA THR A 356 -24.73 -19.59 -18.19
C THR A 356 -26.02 -18.87 -18.57
N VAL A 357 -27.04 -19.61 -19.03
CA VAL A 357 -28.35 -19.06 -19.43
C VAL A 357 -29.45 -19.88 -18.73
N GLY A 358 -30.47 -19.18 -18.22
CA GLY A 358 -31.54 -19.80 -17.43
C GLY A 358 -31.21 -19.90 -15.93
N HIS A 359 -30.05 -19.42 -15.50
CA HIS A 359 -29.60 -19.48 -14.10
C HIS A 359 -30.50 -18.70 -13.12
N GLN A 360 -31.37 -17.78 -13.57
CA GLN A 360 -32.35 -17.09 -12.72
C GLN A 360 -33.70 -17.81 -12.64
N LEU A 361 -33.93 -18.78 -13.51
CA LEU A 361 -35.21 -19.48 -13.64
C LEU A 361 -35.24 -20.81 -12.88
N VAL A 362 -34.11 -21.22 -12.31
CA VAL A 362 -33.95 -22.50 -11.62
C VAL A 362 -33.60 -22.28 -10.16
N VAL A 363 -34.17 -23.10 -9.28
CA VAL A 363 -33.90 -23.08 -7.83
C VAL A 363 -32.97 -24.22 -7.43
N ASP A 364 -32.42 -24.18 -6.21
CA ASP A 364 -31.51 -25.22 -5.74
C ASP A 364 -32.22 -26.57 -5.64
N GLY A 365 -31.60 -27.63 -6.18
CA GLY A 365 -32.13 -28.98 -6.23
C GLY A 365 -33.09 -29.29 -7.38
N GLN A 366 -33.51 -28.30 -8.18
CA GLN A 366 -34.43 -28.50 -9.30
C GLN A 366 -33.76 -29.30 -10.44
N ARG A 367 -34.52 -30.22 -11.06
CA ARG A 367 -34.05 -30.97 -12.24
C ARG A 367 -34.02 -30.07 -13.48
N VAL A 368 -32.93 -30.12 -14.23
CA VAL A 368 -32.71 -29.27 -15.41
C VAL A 368 -32.34 -30.09 -16.63
N GLU A 369 -32.70 -29.60 -17.81
CA GLU A 369 -32.21 -30.14 -19.09
C GLU A 369 -31.07 -29.23 -19.58
N ALA A 370 -29.83 -29.64 -19.34
CA ALA A 370 -28.66 -28.83 -19.62
C ALA A 370 -28.12 -29.05 -21.05
N GLN A 371 -28.18 -28.00 -21.87
CA GLN A 371 -27.43 -27.95 -23.12
C GLN A 371 -26.00 -27.50 -22.84
N VAL A 372 -25.09 -28.46 -22.74
CA VAL A 372 -23.67 -28.20 -22.43
C VAL A 372 -22.93 -27.75 -23.68
N GLN A 373 -22.37 -26.54 -23.65
CA GLN A 373 -21.45 -26.03 -24.67
C GLN A 373 -20.00 -26.30 -24.26
N SER A 374 -19.24 -26.97 -25.12
CA SER A 374 -17.79 -27.15 -24.98
C SER A 374 -17.01 -25.97 -25.56
N ASP A 375 -15.85 -25.65 -24.99
CA ASP A 375 -15.04 -24.45 -25.30
C ASP A 375 -14.61 -24.29 -26.77
N GLU A 376 -14.65 -25.35 -27.58
CA GLU A 376 -14.31 -25.27 -29.02
C GLU A 376 -15.26 -24.40 -29.87
N GLU A 377 -16.53 -24.24 -29.47
CA GLU A 377 -17.52 -23.50 -30.28
C GLU A 377 -17.62 -22.00 -29.96
N ALA A 378 -17.06 -21.55 -28.83
CA ALA A 378 -17.18 -20.14 -28.40
C ALA A 378 -16.14 -19.22 -29.07
N ASN A 379 -14.97 -19.74 -29.43
CA ASN A 379 -13.89 -18.94 -30.01
C ASN A 379 -14.12 -18.57 -31.50
N THR A 380 -15.05 -19.24 -32.19
CA THR A 380 -15.35 -18.98 -33.61
C THR A 380 -16.37 -17.86 -33.85
N ARG A 381 -17.09 -17.39 -32.81
CA ARG A 381 -18.07 -16.29 -32.94
C ARG A 381 -17.63 -14.94 -32.37
N GLY A 382 -16.50 -14.90 -31.64
CA GLY A 382 -15.94 -13.64 -31.10
C GLY A 382 -15.08 -12.84 -32.08
N GLY A 383 -14.71 -13.43 -33.23
CA GLY A 383 -13.78 -12.84 -34.21
C GLY A 383 -14.43 -12.09 -35.37
N THR A 384 -15.64 -11.56 -35.21
CA THR A 384 -16.24 -10.68 -36.24
C THR A 384 -17.07 -9.59 -35.60
N ARG A 385 -16.41 -8.51 -35.19
CA ARG A 385 -16.97 -7.16 -35.34
C ARG A 385 -15.90 -6.09 -35.34
#